data_AF-A0A520U721-F1
#
_entry.id   AF-A0A520U721-F1
#
_cell.length_a   1.000
_cell.length_b   1.000
_cell.length_c   1.000
_cell.angle_alpha   90.00
_cell.angle_beta   90.00
_cell.angle_gamma   90.00
#
_symmetry.space_group_name_H-M   'P 1'
#
loop_
_entity.id
_entity.type
_entity.pdbx_description
1 polymer ?
#
loop_
_entity_poly.entity_id
_entity_poly.type
_entity_poly.pdbx_seq_one_letter_code
_entity_poly.pdbx_strand_id
1 'polypeptide(L)' 'MQANRFHLGKVIEEINQNLIDSDLMKEATLKSNGIDRIVFAYYLILRSEQISSDEALPLRKF' A
#
# COMPACT_ATOMS: atom_id res chain seq x y z
N MET A 1 -2.00 -1.70 -13.33
CA MET A 1 -3.21 -2.53 -13.07
C MET A 1 -3.96 -1.92 -11.90
N GLN A 2 -5.25 -2.20 -11.73
CA GLN A 2 -5.95 -1.81 -10.49
C GLN A 2 -5.60 -2.80 -9.38
N ALA A 3 -5.40 -2.31 -8.16
CA ALA A 3 -5.20 -3.16 -7.00
C ALA A 3 -6.35 -4.17 -6.85
N ASN A 4 -6.03 -5.37 -6.39
CA ASN A 4 -6.99 -6.46 -6.24
C ASN A 4 -6.75 -7.14 -4.89
N ARG A 5 -7.56 -8.15 -4.57
CA ARG A 5 -7.50 -8.86 -3.27
C ARG A 5 -6.16 -9.55 -3.01
N PHE A 6 -5.44 -9.95 -4.05
CA PHE A 6 -4.13 -10.56 -3.91
C PHE A 6 -3.08 -9.55 -3.46
N HIS A 7 -3.08 -8.34 -4.03
CA HIS A 7 -2.20 -7.26 -3.59
C HIS A 7 -2.45 -6.91 -2.12
N LEU A 8 -3.71 -6.83 -1.70
CA LEU A 8 -4.05 -6.61 -0.29
C LEU A 8 -3.49 -7.72 0.62
N GLY A 9 -3.57 -8.98 0.18
CA GLY A 9 -2.98 -10.12 0.89
C GLY A 9 -1.47 -9.94 1.13
N LYS A 10 -0.72 -9.49 0.11
CA LYS A 10 0.71 -9.17 0.26
C LYS A 10 0.96 -8.06 1.27
N VAL A 11 0.14 -6.99 1.26
CA VAL A 11 0.28 -5.91 2.25
C VAL A 11 0.07 -6.42 3.67
N ILE A 12 -0.88 -7.32 3.89
CA ILE A 12 -1.09 -7.94 5.21
C ILE A 12 0.11 -8.81 5.61
N GLU A 13 0.72 -9.54 4.69
CA GLU A 13 1.96 -10.29 4.94
C GLU A 13 3.13 -9.35 5.33
N GLU A 14 3.30 -8.23 4.62
CA GLU A 14 4.31 -7.20 4.95
C GLU A 14 4.11 -6.66 6.37
N ILE A 15 2.87 -6.32 6.73
CA ILE A 15 2.53 -5.81 8.07
C ILE A 15 2.85 -6.85 9.15
N ASN A 16 2.51 -8.12 8.92
CA ASN A 16 2.83 -9.20 9.86
C ASN A 16 4.35 -9.39 10.06
N GLN A 17 5.15 -8.95 9.10
CA GLN A 17 6.62 -8.93 9.17
C GLN A 17 7.17 -7.60 9.71
N ASN A 18 6.31 -6.68 10.18
CA ASN A 18 6.66 -5.31 10.58
C ASN A 18 7.28 -4.46 9.46
N LEU A 19 6.98 -4.77 8.19
CA LEU A 19 7.38 -3.97 7.04
C LEU A 19 6.30 -2.95 6.75
N ILE A 20 6.47 -1.74 7.28
CA ILE A 20 5.55 -0.61 7.07
C ILE A 20 6.30 0.52 6.39
N ASP A 21 5.76 0.99 5.26
CA ASP A 21 6.28 2.15 4.56
C ASP A 21 5.83 3.43 5.27
N SER A 22 6.80 4.14 5.86
CA SER A 22 6.53 5.33 6.66
C SER A 22 5.99 6.51 5.84
N ASP A 23 6.38 6.62 4.57
CA ASP A 23 5.96 7.75 3.73
C ASP A 23 4.54 7.54 3.23
N LEU A 24 4.19 6.30 2.88
CA LEU A 24 2.81 5.92 2.63
C LEU A 24 1.91 6.08 3.86
N MET A 25 2.42 5.79 5.06
CA MET A 25 1.64 5.99 6.30
C MET A 25 1.36 7.49 6.55
N LYS A 26 2.31 8.37 6.25
CA LYS A 26 2.09 9.82 6.28
C LYS A 26 1.04 10.25 5.24
N GLU A 27 1.14 9.75 4.01
CA GLU A 27 0.15 10.04 2.97
C GLU A 27 -1.25 9.54 3.36
N ALA A 28 -1.35 8.35 3.93
CA ALA A 28 -2.60 7.80 4.44
C ALA A 28 -3.21 8.66 5.55
N THR A 29 -2.36 9.24 6.40
CA THR A 29 -2.79 10.18 7.46
C THR A 29 -3.33 11.49 6.90
N LEU A 30 -2.71 11.99 5.83
CA LEU A 30 -3.22 13.17 5.13
C LEU A 30 -4.57 12.87 4.45
N LYS A 31 -4.69 11.71 3.77
CA LYS A 31 -5.94 11.31 3.10
C LYS A 31 -7.09 10.99 4.05
N SER A 32 -6.79 10.56 5.27
CA SER A 32 -7.80 10.32 6.30
C SER A 32 -8.30 11.60 6.97
N ASN A 33 -7.79 12.78 6.60
CA ASN A 33 -8.00 14.05 7.32
C ASN A 33 -7.66 13.93 8.82
N GLY A 34 -6.67 13.11 9.18
CA GLY A 34 -6.29 12.87 10.57
C GLY A 34 -7.28 12.01 11.37
N ILE A 35 -8.23 11.33 10.73
CA ILE A 35 -9.10 10.38 11.41
C ILE A 35 -8.34 9.06 11.61
N ASP A 36 -7.76 8.89 12.79
CA ASP A 36 -6.90 7.73 13.13
C ASP A 36 -7.54 6.38 12.80
N ARG A 37 -8.85 6.25 13.01
CA ARG A 37 -9.60 5.01 12.77
C ARG A 37 -9.60 4.54 11.31
N ILE A 38 -9.34 5.43 10.36
CA ILE A 38 -9.35 5.11 8.92
C ILE A 38 -7.99 5.28 8.24
N VAL A 39 -6.97 5.81 8.93
CA VAL A 39 -5.59 5.93 8.41
C VAL A 39 -5.12 4.59 7.86
N PHE A 40 -5.33 3.52 8.62
CA PHE A 40 -4.88 2.19 8.22
C PHE A 40 -5.60 1.67 6.98
N ALA A 41 -6.89 1.98 6.81
CA ALA A 41 -7.62 1.61 5.60
C ALA A 41 -7.04 2.32 4.36
N TYR A 42 -6.72 3.61 4.47
CA TYR A 42 -6.04 4.34 3.40
C TYR A 42 -4.65 3.78 3.10
N TYR A 43 -3.88 3.43 4.14
CA TYR A 43 -2.57 2.81 3.97
C TYR A 43 -2.65 1.50 3.18
N LEU A 44 -3.58 0.62 3.56
CA LEU A 44 -3.80 -0.65 2.87
C LEU A 44 -4.13 -0.45 1.38
N ILE A 45 -4.94 0.56 1.06
CA ILE A 45 -5.29 0.90 -0.33
C ILE A 45 -4.05 1.36 -1.10
N LEU A 46 -3.34 2.37 -0.58
CA LEU A 46 -2.19 2.95 -1.27
C LEU A 46 -1.07 1.92 -1.50
N ARG A 47 -0.76 1.11 -0.49
CA ARG A 47 0.28 0.08 -0.62
C ARG A 47 -0.14 -1.00 -1.61
N SER A 48 -1.42 -1.39 -1.64
CA SER A 48 -1.93 -2.35 -2.63
C SER A 48 -1.85 -1.80 -4.06
N GLU A 49 -2.11 -0.50 -4.24
CA GLU A 49 -1.98 0.19 -5.52
C GLU A 49 -0.53 0.31 -5.98
N GLN A 50 0.40 0.58 -5.06
CA GLN A 50 1.83 0.62 -5.35
C GLN A 50 2.34 -0.75 -5.83
N ILE A 51 2.06 -1.83 -5.08
CA ILE A 51 2.45 -3.19 -5.47
C ILE A 51 1.87 -3.55 -6.84
N SER A 52 0.60 -3.22 -7.09
CA SER A 52 -0.04 -3.48 -8.38
C SER A 52 0.56 -2.66 -9.53
N SER A 53 1.13 -1.49 -9.24
CA SER A 53 1.78 -0.62 -10.21
C SER A 53 3.20 -1.09 -10.53
N ASP A 54 3.94 -1.52 -9.50
CA ASP A 54 5.29 -2.07 -9.63
C ASP A 54 5.27 -3.37 -10.46
N GLU A 55 4.26 -4.21 -10.30
CA GLU A 55 4.08 -5.42 -11.13
C GLU A 55 3.71 -5.10 -12.59
N ALA A 56 3.01 -3.98 -12.83
CA ALA A 56 2.61 -3.56 -14.17
C ALA A 56 3.76 -2.93 -14.98
N LEU A 57 4.84 -2.53 -14.32
CA LEU A 57 6.09 -2.10 -14.95
C LEU A 57 7.02 -3.31 -15.04
N PRO A 58 7.03 -4.08 -16.14
CA PRO A 58 8.09 -5.05 -16.31
C PRO A 58 9.40 -4.25 -16.33
N LEU A 59 10.26 -4.50 -15.35
CA LEU A 59 11.66 -4.06 -15.37
C LEU A 59 12.25 -4.55 -16.69
N ARG A 60 12.26 -3.69 -17.72
CA ARG A 60 13.10 -3.89 -18.91
C ARG A 60 14.52 -3.83 -18.38
N LYS A 61 15.09 -5.00 -18.10
CA LYS A 61 16.53 -5.16 -17.96
C LYS A 61 17.14 -4.75 -19.30
N PHE A 62 17.82 -3.59 -19.30
CA PHE A 62 18.75 -3.22 -20.36
C PHE A 62 20.09 -3.93 -20.12
#